data_AF-A0A2S0JS73-F1
#
_entry.id   AF-A0A2S0JS73-F1
#
_cell.length_a   1.000
_cell.length_b   1.000
_cell.length_c   1.000
_cell.angle_alpha   90.00
_cell.angle_beta   90.00
_cell.angle_gamma   90.00
#
_symmetry.space_group_name_H-M   'P 1'
#
loop_
_entity.id
_entity.type
_entity.pdbx_description
1 polymer ?
#
loop_
_entity_poly.entity_id
_entity_poly.type
_entity_poly.pdbx_seq_one_letter_code
_entity_poly.pdbx_strand_id
1 'polypeptide(L)' 'MVYFDILLVAIACVSTPLIVAIILDIFYAEKKQVRFSLRRTSVWYLCMFVLSFTPTILLMTHNV' A
#
# COMPACT_ATOMS: atom_id res chain seq x y z
N MET A 1 -23.41 -7.47 4.20
CA MET A 1 -23.06 -6.22 3.48
C MET A 1 -21.95 -5.46 4.18
N VAL A 2 -22.12 -5.02 5.43
CA VAL A 2 -21.10 -4.21 6.16
C VAL A 2 -19.68 -4.80 6.16
N TYR A 3 -19.50 -6.10 6.44
CA TYR A 3 -18.17 -6.73 6.42
C TYR A 3 -17.52 -6.76 5.03
N PHE A 4 -18.32 -6.92 3.98
CA PHE A 4 -17.82 -6.98 2.61
C PHE A 4 -17.37 -5.59 2.14
N ASP A 5 -18.11 -4.54 2.52
CA ASP A 5 -17.72 -3.15 2.26
C ASP A 5 -16.42 -2.78 2.97
N ILE A 6 -16.24 -3.18 4.23
CA ILE A 6 -15.00 -2.87 4.96
C ILE A 6 -13.81 -3.63 4.35
N LEU A 7 -14.01 -4.88 3.93
CA LEU A 7 -12.99 -5.64 3.22
C LEU A 7 -12.62 -4.99 1.88
N LEU A 8 -13.63 -4.50 1.13
CA LEU A 8 -13.42 -3.81 -0.13
C LEU A 8 -12.65 -2.49 0.05
N VAL A 9 -12.99 -1.71 1.09
CA VAL A 9 -12.28 -0.47 1.45
C VAL A 9 -10.84 -0.76 1.87
N ALA A 10 -10.60 -1.84 2.61
CA ALA A 10 -9.26 -2.27 2.99
C ALA A 10 -8.41 -2.64 1.75
N ILE A 11 -8.99 -3.42 0.82
CA ILE A 11 -8.32 -3.80 -0.43
C ILE A 11 -8.03 -2.57 -1.28
N ALA A 12 -8.97 -1.62 -1.39
CA ALA A 12 -8.77 -0.36 -2.09
C ALA A 12 -7.65 0.48 -1.45
N CYS A 13 -7.64 0.61 -0.12
CA CYS A 13 -6.61 1.35 0.60
C CYS A 13 -5.21 0.75 0.49
N VAL A 14 -5.08 -0.55 0.21
CA VAL A 14 -3.78 -1.19 -0.02
C VAL A 14 -3.39 -1.16 -1.50
N SER A 15 -4.31 -1.46 -2.41
CA SER A 15 -4.02 -1.58 -3.84
C SER A 15 -3.71 -0.23 -4.50
N THR A 16 -4.40 0.83 -4.12
CA THR A 16 -4.21 2.17 -4.72
C THR A 16 -2.81 2.74 -4.48
N PRO A 17 -2.29 2.83 -3.23
CA PRO A 17 -0.93 3.30 -2.99
C PRO A 17 0.12 2.32 -3.53
N LEU A 18 -0.19 1.03 -3.63
CA LEU A 18 0.70 0.02 -4.20
C LEU A 18 0.95 0.27 -5.69
N ILE A 19 -0.11 0.52 -6.47
CA ILE A 19 0.01 0.84 -7.91
C ILE A 19 0.80 2.14 -8.10
N VAL A 20 0.52 3.17 -7.29
CA VAL A 20 1.22 4.45 -7.38
C VAL A 20 2.71 4.30 -7.05
N ALA A 21 3.06 3.50 -6.02
CA ALA A 21 4.44 3.24 -5.65
C ALA A 21 5.20 2.47 -6.76
N ILE A 22 4.56 1.46 -7.38
CA ILE A 22 5.13 0.72 -8.52
C ILE A 22 5.46 1.68 -9.66
N ILE A 23 4.48 2.48 -10.08
CA ILE A 23 4.62 3.40 -11.22
C ILE A 23 5.72 4.43 -10.92
N LEU A 24 5.72 5.03 -9.74
CA LEU A 24 6.75 6.00 -9.36
C LEU A 24 8.16 5.41 -9.35
N ASP A 25 8.33 4.18 -8.85
CA ASP A 25 9.66 3.56 -8.79
C ASP A 25 10.15 3.15 -10.20
N ILE A 26 9.24 2.74 -11.09
CA ILE A 26 9.55 2.50 -12.52
C ILE A 26 9.98 3.80 -13.21
N PHE A 27 9.17 4.86 -13.10
CA PHE A 27 9.49 6.17 -13.69
C PHE A 27 10.78 6.78 -13.11
N TYR A 28 11.02 6.57 -11.82
CA TYR A 28 12.24 7.04 -11.16
C TYR A 28 13.48 6.27 -11.65
N ALA A 29 13.38 4.94 -11.79
CA ALA A 29 14.46 4.11 -12.32
C ALA A 29 14.78 4.46 -13.77
N GLU A 30 13.75 4.68 -14.59
CA GLU A 30 13.89 5.09 -15.99
C GLU A 30 14.55 6.48 -16.11
N LYS A 31 14.06 7.47 -15.36
CA LYS A 31 14.57 8.85 -15.42
C LYS A 31 15.99 9.00 -14.88
N LYS A 32 16.36 8.25 -13.84
CA LYS A 32 17.69 8.35 -13.22
C LYS A 32 18.69 7.31 -13.73
N GLN A 33 18.31 6.38 -14.61
CA GLN A 33 19.16 5.28 -15.08
C GLN A 33 19.75 4.45 -13.93
N VAL A 34 19.07 4.38 -12.79
CA VAL A 34 19.53 3.64 -11.60
C VAL A 34 18.89 2.27 -11.61
N ARG A 35 19.66 1.23 -11.31
CA ARG A 35 19.13 -0.13 -11.18
C ARG A 35 17.98 -0.14 -10.17
N PHE A 36 16.86 -0.71 -10.62
CA PHE A 36 15.69 -0.95 -9.79
C PHE A 36 16.11 -1.74 -8.55
N SER A 37 15.97 -1.13 -7.37
CA SER A 37 16.36 -1.77 -6.12
C SER A 37 15.11 -2.34 -5.46
N LEU A 38 14.90 -3.64 -5.67
CA LEU A 38 13.82 -4.42 -5.06
C LEU A 38 13.72 -4.22 -3.54
N ARG A 39 14.86 -3.97 -2.88
CA ARG A 39 14.96 -3.72 -1.43
C ARG A 39 14.37 -2.37 -1.02
N ARG A 40 14.49 -1.35 -1.88
CA ARG A 40 13.94 -0.01 -1.62
C ARG A 40 12.43 0.00 -1.87
N THR A 41 12.00 -0.67 -2.94
CA THR A 41 10.58 -0.86 -3.26
C THR A 41 9.88 -1.71 -2.20
N SER A 42 10.51 -2.79 -1.70
CA SER A 42 9.94 -3.63 -0.65
C SER A 42 9.72 -2.90 0.68
N VAL A 43 10.64 -2.01 1.07
CA VAL A 43 10.45 -1.15 2.25
C VAL A 43 9.30 -0.16 2.02
N TRP A 44 9.19 0.42 0.83
CA TRP A 44 8.06 1.28 0.48
C TRP A 44 6.72 0.53 0.53
N TYR A 45 6.67 -0.72 0.06
CA TYR A 45 5.48 -1.57 0.18
C TYR A 45 5.14 -1.86 1.63
N LEU A 46 6.12 -2.23 2.45
CA LEU A 46 5.89 -2.51 3.87
C LEU A 46 5.34 -1.28 4.60
N CYS A 47 5.89 -0.09 4.35
CA CYS A 47 5.41 1.16 4.93
C CYS A 47 3.98 1.49 4.50
N MET A 48 3.66 1.42 3.19
CA MET A 48 2.29 1.68 2.71
C MET A 48 1.30 0.66 3.25
N PHE A 49 1.70 -0.61 3.34
CA PHE A 49 0.87 -1.65 3.93
C PHE A 49 0.58 -1.36 5.40
N VAL A 50 1.59 -1.05 6.21
CA VAL A 50 1.39 -0.74 7.65
C VAL A 50 0.53 0.51 7.83
N LEU A 51 0.77 1.57 7.05
CA LEU A 51 -0.01 2.82 7.13
C LEU A 51 -1.49 2.62 6.76
N SER A 52 -1.78 1.81 5.74
CA SER A 52 -3.15 1.52 5.34
C SER A 52 -3.83 0.49 6.24
N PHE A 53 -3.10 -0.49 6.76
CA PHE A 53 -3.67 -1.62 7.50
C PHE A 53 -3.91 -1.31 8.99
N THR A 54 -3.04 -0.50 9.61
CA THR A 54 -3.17 -0.10 11.02
C THR A 54 -4.51 0.60 11.34
N PRO A 55 -4.98 1.61 10.59
CA PRO A 55 -6.26 2.25 10.88
C PRO A 55 -7.45 1.31 10.65
N THR A 56 -7.35 0.38 9.68
CA THR A 56 -8.39 -0.62 9.45
C THR A 56 -8.53 -1.59 10.63
N ILE A 57 -7.39 -2.07 11.16
CA ILE A 57 -7.40 -2.90 12.39
C ILE A 57 -7.94 -2.10 13.56
N LEU A 58 -7.51 -0.85 13.75
CA LEU A 58 -7.93 -0.03 14.88
C LEU A 58 -9.45 0.20 14.88
N LEU A 59 -10.02 0.50 13.70
CA LEU A 59 -11.47 0.63 13.49
C LEU A 59 -12.23 -0.68 13.74
N MET A 60 -11.68 -1.82 13.33
CA MET A 60 -12.27 -3.13 13.60
C MET A 60 -12.25 -3.46 15.10
N THR A 61 -11.15 -3.15 15.79
CA THR A 61 -10.99 -3.51 17.21
C THR A 61 -11.83 -2.62 18.13
N HIS A 62 -12.06 -1.36 17.76
CA HIS A 62 -12.89 -0.43 18.53
C HIS A 62 -14.41 -0.65 18.35
N ASN A 63 -14.82 -1.33 17.26
CA ASN A 63 -16.23 -1.63 16.98
C ASN A 63 -16.65 -3.05 17.43
N VAL A 64 -15.79 -3.76 18.18
CA VAL A 64 -16.07 -5.04 18.85
C VAL A 64 -16.33 -4.82 20.33
#